data_AF-A0A9D7LJL9-F1
#
_entry.id   AF-A0A9D7LJL9-F1
#
_cell.length_a   1.000
_cell.length_b   1.000
_cell.length_c   1.000
_cell.angle_alpha   90.00
_cell.angle_beta   90.00
_cell.angle_gamma   90.00
#
_symmetry.space_group_name_H-M   'P 1'
#
loop_
_entity.id
_entity.type
_entity.pdbx_description
1 polymer ?
#
loop_
_entity_poly.entity_id
_entity_poly.type
_entity_poly.pdbx_seq_one_letter_code
_entity_poly.pdbx_strand_id
1 'polypeptide(L)' 'MLVDHWDPTDWTRLWWVRAQLRWEGSESSPHEDVLAHLLAARHPQYRDGPSDRVLVFRVEALTGWSGSA' A
#
# COMPACT_ATOMS: atom_id res chain seq x y z
N MET A 1 -14.54 -3.13 8.87
CA MET A 1 -13.23 -2.49 8.62
C MET A 1 -12.14 -3.35 9.26
N LEU A 2 -10.87 -3.34 8.80
CA LEU A 2 -9.81 -4.23 9.37
C LEU A 2 -9.51 -3.93 10.86
N VAL A 3 -9.96 -2.78 11.36
CA VAL A 3 -9.78 -2.33 12.75
C VAL A 3 -10.89 -2.85 13.69
N ASP A 4 -11.94 -3.50 13.18
CA ASP A 4 -13.11 -3.93 14.00
C ASP A 4 -12.92 -5.29 14.70
N HIS A 5 -11.79 -5.96 14.52
CA HIS A 5 -11.56 -7.34 15.01
C HIS A 5 -10.27 -7.52 15.80
N TRP A 6 -9.87 -6.53 16.62
CA TRP A 6 -8.79 -6.74 17.57
C TRP A 6 -9.34 -7.17 18.93
N ASP A 7 -8.74 -8.21 19.50
CA ASP A 7 -9.08 -8.70 20.84
C ASP A 7 -8.21 -7.94 21.86
N PRO A 8 -8.80 -7.21 22.81
CA PRO A 8 -8.03 -6.48 23.82
C PRO A 8 -7.18 -7.37 24.73
N THR A 9 -7.46 -8.68 24.76
CA THR A 9 -6.76 -9.67 25.58
C THR A 9 -5.74 -10.52 24.81
N ASP A 10 -5.78 -10.52 23.47
CA ASP A 10 -4.85 -11.28 22.62
C ASP A 10 -4.07 -10.36 21.67
N TRP A 11 -2.91 -9.90 22.15
CA TRP A 11 -2.02 -9.01 21.40
C TRP A 11 -1.15 -9.75 20.38
N THR A 12 -1.13 -11.08 20.39
CA THR A 12 -0.30 -11.88 19.48
C THR A 12 -0.75 -11.77 18.02
N ARG A 13 -2.01 -11.35 17.80
CA ARG A 13 -2.59 -11.16 16.46
C ARG A 13 -2.27 -9.80 15.84
N LEU A 14 -1.73 -8.87 16.62
CA LEU A 14 -1.38 -7.55 16.12
C LEU A 14 -0.09 -7.64 15.32
N TRP A 15 -0.10 -7.01 14.15
CA TRP A 15 1.08 -6.84 13.34
C TRP A 15 0.97 -5.56 12.53
N TRP A 16 2.12 -5.01 12.16
CA TRP A 16 2.20 -3.89 11.25
C TRP A 16 3.44 -3.99 10.37
N VAL A 17 3.37 -3.36 9.20
CA VAL A 17 4.49 -3.15 8.29
C VAL A 17 4.49 -1.68 7.90
N ARG A 18 5.67 -1.06 7.92
CA ARG A 18 5.92 0.31 7.48
C ARG A 18 6.97 0.28 6.38
N ALA A 19 6.61 0.81 5.22
CA ALA A 19 7.53 1.04 4.12
C ALA A 19 8.14 2.44 4.21
N GLN A 20 9.45 2.54 3.96
CA GLN A 20 10.12 3.80 3.67
C GLN A 20 10.10 3.97 2.14
N LEU A 21 9.55 5.11 1.71
CA LEU A 21 9.22 5.35 0.31
C LEU A 21 9.95 6.59 -0.20
N ARG A 22 10.56 6.48 -1.38
CA ARG A 22 11.02 7.64 -2.15
C ARG A 22 10.07 7.88 -3.31
N TRP A 23 9.55 9.10 -3.40
CA TRP A 23 8.74 9.51 -4.54
C TRP A 23 9.62 9.65 -5.79
N GLU A 24 9.18 9.08 -6.92
CA GLU A 24 9.93 9.12 -8.18
C GLU A 24 9.67 10.40 -9.00
N GLY A 25 8.83 11.33 -8.52
CA GLY A 25 8.65 12.67 -9.11
C GLY A 25 7.35 12.87 -9.90
N SER A 26 7.20 14.07 -10.48
CA SER A 26 5.97 14.54 -11.15
C SER A 26 5.97 14.41 -12.67
N GLU A 27 7.13 14.14 -13.28
CA GLU A 27 7.18 13.75 -14.69
C GLU A 27 6.64 12.33 -14.82
N SER A 28 5.85 12.06 -15.87
CA SER A 28 5.22 10.76 -16.10
C SER A 28 6.27 9.66 -15.96
N SER A 29 6.17 8.91 -14.86
CA SER A 29 7.09 7.82 -14.62
C SER A 29 6.93 6.84 -15.78
N PRO A 30 8.02 6.28 -16.35
CA PRO A 30 7.90 5.27 -17.40
C PRO A 30 7.11 4.02 -16.94
N HIS A 31 6.83 3.91 -15.63
CA HIS A 31 6.03 2.85 -15.04
C HIS A 31 4.59 3.24 -14.69
N GLU A 32 4.19 4.50 -14.91
CA GLU A 32 2.90 5.01 -14.45
C GLU A 32 1.73 4.20 -15.04
N ASP A 33 1.70 3.99 -16.35
CA ASP A 33 0.65 3.23 -17.03
C ASP A 33 0.54 1.78 -16.55
N VAL A 34 1.70 1.12 -16.38
CA VAL A 34 1.76 -0.27 -15.91
C VAL A 34 1.24 -0.36 -14.47
N LEU A 35 1.63 0.58 -13.61
CA LEU A 35 1.19 0.61 -12.21
C LEU A 35 -0.28 0.99 -12.08
N ALA A 36 -0.80 1.89 -12.93
CA ALA A 36 -2.21 2.22 -13.02
C ALA A 36 -3.05 0.99 -13.38
N HIS A 37 -2.60 0.20 -14.35
CA HIS A 37 -3.27 -1.04 -14.74
C HIS A 37 -3.31 -2.07 -13.60
N LEU A 38 -2.18 -2.25 -12.90
CA LEU A 38 -2.11 -3.15 -11.75
C LEU A 38 -3.01 -2.70 -10.60
N LEU A 39 -3.10 -1.39 -10.36
CA LEU A 39 -4.00 -0.80 -9.36
C LEU A 39 -5.47 -1.11 -9.70
N ALA A 40 -5.88 -0.86 -10.94
CA ALA A 40 -7.23 -1.13 -11.43
C ALA A 40 -7.62 -2.62 -11.37
N ALA A 41 -6.66 -3.51 -11.65
CA ALA A 41 -6.86 -4.95 -11.57
C ALA A 41 -7.09 -5.43 -10.13
N ARG A 42 -6.34 -4.87 -9.16
CA ARG A 42 -6.38 -5.28 -7.75
C ARG A 42 -7.52 -4.64 -6.97
N HIS A 43 -7.87 -3.41 -7.31
CA HIS A 43 -8.81 -2.58 -6.56
C HIS A 43 -9.98 -2.18 -7.47
N PRO A 44 -11.15 -2.82 -7.32
CA PRO A 44 -12.29 -2.58 -8.20
C PRO A 44 -12.72 -1.11 -8.31
N GLN A 45 -12.39 -0.29 -7.30
CA GLN A 45 -12.69 1.15 -7.28
C GLN A 45 -11.96 1.94 -8.37
N TYR A 46 -10.88 1.40 -8.95
CA TYR A 46 -10.06 2.08 -9.96
C TYR A 46 -10.19 1.48 -11.37
N ARG A 47 -11.19 0.62 -11.62
CA ARG A 47 -11.36 -0.04 -12.94
C ARG A 47 -11.57 0.94 -14.09
N ASP A 48 -12.24 2.05 -13.81
CA ASP A 48 -12.49 3.11 -14.80
C ASP A 48 -11.31 4.11 -14.90
N GLY A 49 -10.19 3.77 -14.26
CA GLY A 49 -8.97 4.59 -14.19
C GLY A 49 -8.89 5.45 -12.93
N PRO A 50 -7.68 5.90 -12.56
CA PRO A 50 -7.50 6.91 -11.52
C PRO A 50 -8.10 8.25 -11.98
N SER A 51 -8.64 9.03 -11.03
CA SER A 51 -9.33 10.29 -11.33
C SER A 51 -8.40 11.45 -11.76
N ASP A 52 -7.09 11.30 -11.57
CA ASP A 52 -6.09 12.34 -11.88
C ASP A 52 -4.77 11.68 -12.33
N ARG A 53 -3.95 11.21 -11.39
CA ARG A 53 -2.64 10.60 -11.67
C ARG A 53 -2.28 9.50 -10.69
N VAL A 54 -1.32 8.66 -11.05
CA VAL A 54 -0.77 7.65 -10.14
C VAL A 54 0.53 8.15 -9.53
N LEU A 55 0.60 8.17 -8.20
CA LEU A 55 1.84 8.47 -7.48
C LEU A 55 2.73 7.23 -7.43
N VAL A 56 3.88 7.30 -8.08
CA VAL A 56 4.86 6.21 -8.10
C VAL A 56 5.90 6.41 -7.02
N PHE A 57 6.04 5.41 -6.15
CA PHE A 57 7.04 5.38 -5.09
C PHE A 57 7.95 4.17 -5.23
N ARG A 58 9.24 4.37 -4.99
CA ARG A 58 10.18 3.29 -4.75
C ARG A 58 10.18 2.93 -3.27
N VAL A 59 10.08 1.63 -2.98
CA VAL A 59 10.30 1.09 -1.64
C VAL A 59 11.80 1.02 -1.39
N GLU A 60 12.28 1.77 -0.41
CA GLU A 60 13.70 1.80 -0.04
C GLU A 60 14.01 0.87 1.13
N ALA A 61 13.06 0.71 2.04
CA ALA A 61 13.17 -0.24 3.14
C ALA A 61 11.79 -0.64 3.65
N LEU A 62 11.74 -1.82 4.28
CA LEU A 62 10.58 -2.33 4.98
C LEU A 62 10.98 -2.57 6.44
N THR A 63 10.13 -2.10 7.34
CA THR A 63 10.21 -2.37 8.77
C THR A 63 8.88 -2.91 9.23
N GLY A 64 8.87 -3.78 10.23
CA GLY A 64 7.64 -4.39 10.70
C GLY A 64 7.79 -4.95 12.10
N TRP A 65 6.66 -5.26 12.70
CA TRP A 65 6.59 -5.96 13.97
C TRP A 65 5.33 -6.82 13.99
N SER A 66 5.40 -7.92 14.71
CA SER A 66 4.28 -8.78 15.05
C SER A 66 4.33 -9.12 16.53
N GLY A 67 3.17 -9.21 17.16
CA GLY A 67 3.05 -9.79 18.48
C GLY A 67 3.57 -11.22 18.50
N SER A 68 4.25 -11.58 19.59
CA SER A 68 4.65 -12.95 19.87
C SER A 68 4.13 -13.34 21.25
N ALA A 69 3.86 -14.63 21.45
CA ALA A 69 3.48 -15.17 22.75
C ALA A 69 4.62 -15.07 23.78
#